data_AF-A0A068YD58-F1
#
_entry.id   AF-A0A068YD58-F1
#
_cell.length_a   1.000
_cell.length_b   1.000
_cell.length_c   1.000
_cell.angle_alpha   90.00
_cell.angle_beta   90.00
_cell.angle_gamma   90.00
#
_symmetry.space_group_name_H-M   'P 1'
#
loop_
_entity.id
_entity.type
_entity.pdbx_description
1 polymer ?
#
loop_
_entity_poly.entity_id
_entity_poly.type
_entity_poly.pdbx_seq_one_letter_code
_entity_poly.pdbx_strand_id
1 'polypeptide(L)'
;MDFAPYVLFDELYSNFDSFSQIVQAKGLTVRLLGLISAYEARDDIVEILSPGKLDDLPCILVDVSLLSGDFKRSLTVDAGLKRLVQFIGSLLLSPDSKKNWHLRALTHTFMDGVDMRSYGEVVRITRPYAQAINF
;
A
#
# COMPACT_ATOMS: atom_id res chain seq x y z
N MET A 1 -11.81 14.74 0.68
CA MET A 1 -10.90 13.58 0.55
C MET A 1 -10.62 13.45 -0.93
N ASP A 2 -9.36 13.57 -1.34
CA ASP A 2 -9.00 13.41 -2.76
C ASP A 2 -9.21 11.95 -3.18
N PHE A 3 -9.44 11.74 -4.48
CA PHE A 3 -9.64 10.39 -5.02
C PHE A 3 -8.35 9.57 -4.86
N ALA A 4 -8.49 8.37 -4.26
CA ALA A 4 -7.38 7.44 -4.06
C ALA A 4 -7.43 6.30 -5.10
N PRO A 5 -6.72 6.37 -6.23
CA PRO A 5 -6.71 5.29 -7.22
C PRO A 5 -6.32 3.94 -6.62
N TYR A 6 -6.92 2.87 -7.16
CA TYR A 6 -6.43 1.52 -6.94
C TYR A 6 -5.10 1.35 -7.67
N VAL A 7 -4.08 0.91 -6.94
CA VAL A 7 -2.75 0.63 -7.49
C VAL A 7 -2.37 -0.79 -7.11
N LEU A 8 -1.90 -1.56 -8.09
CA LEU A 8 -1.38 -2.90 -7.82
C LEU A 8 0.02 -2.75 -7.22
N PHE A 9 0.34 -3.58 -6.23
CA PHE A 9 1.64 -3.56 -5.58
C PHE A 9 2.79 -3.65 -6.60
N ASP A 10 2.71 -4.61 -7.51
CA ASP A 10 3.72 -4.84 -8.54
C ASP A 10 3.87 -3.68 -9.53
N GLU A 11 2.81 -2.89 -9.71
CA GLU A 11 2.80 -1.76 -10.65
C GLU A 11 3.70 -0.62 -10.16
N LEU A 12 3.79 -0.43 -8.83
CA LEU A 12 4.67 0.56 -8.21
C LEU A 12 6.15 0.31 -8.53
N TYR A 13 6.53 -0.95 -8.76
CA TYR A 13 7.90 -1.32 -9.11
C TYR A 13 8.09 -1.43 -10.61
N SER A 14 7.11 -1.98 -11.33
CA SER A 14 7.18 -2.11 -12.80
C SER A 14 7.20 -0.75 -13.50
N ASN A 15 6.50 0.24 -12.93
CA ASN A 15 6.40 1.60 -13.48
C ASN A 15 7.02 2.64 -12.53
N PHE A 16 8.09 2.27 -11.81
CA PHE A 16 8.67 3.06 -10.73
C PHE A 16 8.93 4.53 -11.11
N ASP A 17 9.56 4.77 -12.25
CA ASP A 17 9.95 6.12 -12.68
C ASP A 17 8.72 7.03 -12.83
N SER A 18 7.65 6.54 -13.46
CA SER A 18 6.39 7.28 -13.61
C SER A 18 5.75 7.60 -12.27
N PHE A 19 5.64 6.61 -11.37
CA PHE A 19 5.10 6.83 -10.02
C PHE A 19 5.95 7.81 -9.22
N SER A 20 7.27 7.72 -9.32
CA SER A 20 8.20 8.56 -8.57
C SER A 20 8.04 10.03 -8.96
N GLN A 21 7.91 10.32 -10.25
CA GLN A 21 7.67 11.67 -10.76
C GLN A 21 6.33 12.23 -10.28
N ILE A 22 5.26 11.42 -10.32
CA ILE A 22 3.92 11.83 -9.85
C ILE A 22 3.94 12.17 -8.37
N VAL A 23 4.52 11.28 -7.54
CA VAL A 23 4.63 11.46 -6.09
C VAL A 23 5.43 12.72 -5.75
N GLN A 24 6.57 12.95 -6.43
CA GLN A 24 7.41 14.12 -6.20
C GLN A 24 6.74 15.43 -6.64
N ALA A 25 5.96 15.42 -7.73
CA ALA A 25 5.36 16.63 -8.29
C ALA A 25 4.14 17.13 -7.50
N LYS A 26 3.28 16.21 -7.04
CA LYS A 26 1.99 16.59 -6.44
C LYS A 26 1.56 15.75 -5.24
N GLY A 27 2.36 14.76 -4.83
CA GLY A 27 1.93 13.74 -3.88
C GLY A 27 0.88 12.81 -4.47
N LEU A 28 0.70 11.64 -3.87
CA LEU A 28 -0.25 10.67 -4.38
C LEU A 28 -0.89 9.86 -3.26
N THR A 29 -2.20 10.01 -3.07
CA THR A 29 -2.97 9.10 -2.22
C THR A 29 -3.38 7.88 -3.03
N VAL A 30 -3.16 6.67 -2.53
CA VAL A 30 -3.48 5.41 -3.23
C VAL A 30 -4.27 4.46 -2.36
N ARG A 31 -4.96 3.51 -2.99
CA ARG A 31 -5.44 2.28 -2.37
C ARG A 31 -4.49 1.16 -2.75
N LEU A 32 -3.77 0.64 -1.76
CA LEU A 32 -2.72 -0.35 -1.96
C LEU A 32 -3.03 -1.59 -1.14
N LEU A 33 -3.04 -2.75 -1.81
CA LEU A 33 -3.24 -4.06 -1.20
C LEU A 33 -1.88 -4.72 -0.97
N GLY A 34 -1.66 -5.23 0.24
CA GLY A 34 -0.42 -5.91 0.64
C GLY A 34 -0.67 -7.02 1.64
N LEU A 35 0.31 -7.91 1.77
CA LEU A 35 0.33 -8.93 2.81
C LEU A 35 1.16 -8.43 3.99
N ILE A 36 0.63 -8.46 5.20
CA ILE A 36 1.38 -8.05 6.41
C ILE A 36 2.49 -9.06 6.69
N SER A 37 3.74 -8.60 6.70
CA SER A 37 4.93 -9.40 6.98
C SER A 37 5.44 -9.19 8.39
N ALA A 38 5.53 -7.93 8.83
CA ALA A 38 6.02 -7.55 10.15
C ALA A 38 5.36 -6.27 10.66
N TYR A 39 5.47 -6.04 11.97
CA TYR A 39 5.05 -4.80 12.62
C TYR A 39 6.07 -4.39 13.69
N GLU A 40 6.60 -3.17 13.57
CA GLU A 40 7.44 -2.53 14.57
C GLU A 40 6.59 -1.55 15.39
N ALA A 41 6.30 -1.94 16.63
CA ALA A 41 5.38 -1.20 17.50
C ALA A 41 5.97 0.11 18.01
N ARG A 42 7.30 0.24 18.09
CA ARG A 42 7.93 1.47 18.59
C ARG A 42 7.71 2.65 17.66
N ASP A 43 7.82 2.40 16.35
CA ASP A 43 7.77 3.43 15.31
C ASP A 43 6.45 3.43 14.54
N ASP A 44 5.49 2.56 14.93
CA ASP A 44 4.21 2.36 14.26
C ASP A 44 4.38 2.07 12.75
N ILE A 45 5.32 1.18 12.41
CA ILE A 45 5.61 0.79 11.02
C ILE A 45 5.18 -0.65 10.76
N VAL A 46 4.35 -0.84 9.74
CA VAL A 46 3.98 -2.15 9.21
C VAL A 46 4.77 -2.43 7.94
N GLU A 47 5.38 -3.59 7.84
CA GLU A 47 5.94 -4.09 6.60
C GLU A 47 4.88 -4.87 5.82
N ILE A 48 4.68 -4.51 4.55
CA ILE A 48 3.85 -5.28 3.63
C ILE A 48 4.63 -5.80 2.43
N LEU A 49 4.25 -6.99 1.97
CA LEU A 49 4.78 -7.66 0.78
C LEU A 49 3.74 -7.69 -0.35
N SER A 50 4.20 -7.94 -1.57
CA SER A 50 3.30 -8.16 -2.71
C SER A 50 2.45 -9.41 -2.45
N PRO A 51 1.11 -9.32 -2.51
CA PRO A 51 0.25 -10.49 -2.36
C PRO A 51 0.43 -11.54 -3.45
N GLY A 52 0.93 -11.14 -4.64
CA GLY A 52 1.11 -12.03 -5.79
C GLY A 52 2.56 -12.50 -6.00
N LYS A 53 3.53 -11.84 -5.37
CA LYS A 53 4.97 -12.04 -5.59
C LYS A 53 5.77 -11.82 -4.29
N LEU A 54 5.56 -12.71 -3.32
CA LEU A 54 6.03 -12.53 -1.95
C LEU A 54 7.54 -12.25 -1.82
N ASP A 55 8.36 -12.85 -2.69
CA ASP A 55 9.83 -12.77 -2.61
C ASP A 55 10.49 -12.04 -3.79
N ASP A 56 9.74 -11.63 -4.82
CA ASP A 56 10.34 -11.04 -6.05
C ASP A 56 10.42 -9.50 -6.00
N LEU A 57 9.74 -8.87 -5.04
CA LEU A 57 9.64 -7.42 -4.94
C LEU A 57 10.04 -6.92 -3.55
N PRO A 58 10.67 -5.72 -3.46
CA PRO A 58 10.93 -5.10 -2.17
C PRO A 58 9.63 -4.91 -1.37
N CYS A 59 9.75 -4.95 -0.04
CA CYS A 59 8.64 -4.61 0.83
C CYS A 59 8.32 -3.10 0.77
N ILE A 60 7.12 -2.75 1.24
CA ILE A 60 6.68 -1.37 1.43
C ILE A 60 6.48 -1.16 2.92
N LEU A 61 7.06 -0.07 3.44
CA LEU A 61 6.89 0.32 4.84
C LEU A 61 5.69 1.24 4.97
N VAL A 62 4.76 0.88 5.84
CA VAL A 62 3.51 1.60 6.06
C VAL A 62 3.53 2.25 7.44
N ASP A 63 3.56 3.57 7.48
CA ASP A 63 3.37 4.38 8.68
C ASP A 63 1.89 4.32 9.06
N VAL A 64 1.60 3.66 10.19
CA VAL A 64 0.26 3.44 10.73
C VAL A 64 0.01 4.27 12.00
N SER A 65 0.84 5.29 12.25
CA SER A 65 0.74 6.15 13.44
C SER A 65 -0.65 6.78 13.60
N LEU A 66 -1.30 7.11 12.48
CA LEU A 66 -2.64 7.71 12.42
C LEU A 66 -3.81 6.71 12.55
N LEU A 67 -3.54 5.40 12.51
CA LEU A 67 -4.58 4.38 12.64
C LEU A 67 -4.92 4.11 14.11
N SER A 68 -6.09 3.50 14.34
CA SER A 68 -6.58 3.22 15.69
C SER A 68 -5.67 2.25 16.46
N GLY A 69 -5.66 2.38 17.79
CA GLY A 69 -4.95 1.45 18.67
C GLY A 69 -5.47 0.01 18.55
N ASP A 70 -6.73 -0.20 18.18
CA ASP A 70 -7.31 -1.54 17.97
C ASP A 70 -6.63 -2.25 16.81
N PHE A 71 -6.42 -1.53 15.71
CA PHE A 71 -5.66 -2.05 14.57
C PHE A 71 -4.24 -2.41 14.98
N LYS A 72 -3.51 -1.49 15.64
CA LYS A 72 -2.14 -1.74 16.11
C LYS A 72 -2.04 -2.95 17.05
N ARG A 73 -2.98 -3.09 18.00
CA ARG A 73 -3.09 -4.25 18.88
C ARG A 73 -3.36 -5.55 18.13
N SER A 74 -4.08 -5.51 17.01
CA SER A 74 -4.30 -6.69 16.18
C SER A 74 -3.03 -7.18 15.48
N LEU A 75 -2.02 -6.31 15.31
CA LEU A 75 -0.75 -6.64 14.66
C LEU A 75 0.32 -7.19 15.61
N THR A 76 0.17 -6.99 16.92
CA THR A 76 1.13 -7.49 17.92
C THR A 76 1.00 -8.99 18.18
N VAL A 77 -0.04 -9.63 17.64
CA VAL A 77 -0.26 -11.08 17.75
C VAL A 77 0.04 -11.74 16.41
N ASP A 78 0.54 -12.98 16.43
CA ASP A 78 0.85 -13.75 15.21
C ASP A 78 -0.33 -13.85 14.23
N ALA A 79 -1.56 -13.82 14.76
CA ALA A 79 -2.78 -13.82 13.96
C ALA A 79 -2.95 -12.57 13.09
N GLY A 80 -2.28 -11.45 13.42
CA GLY A 80 -2.26 -10.23 12.60
C GLY A 80 -1.29 -10.31 11.42
N LEU A 81 -0.30 -11.18 11.50
CA LEU A 81 0.68 -11.42 10.44
C LEU A 81 0.07 -12.28 9.33
N LYS A 82 0.60 -12.16 8.11
CA LYS A 82 0.12 -12.85 6.90
C LYS A 82 -1.33 -12.56 6.54
N ARG A 83 -1.92 -11.53 7.14
CA ARG A 83 -3.24 -11.03 6.75
C ARG A 83 -3.11 -10.15 5.52
N LEU A 84 -4.12 -10.24 4.68
CA LEU A 84 -4.22 -9.38 3.53
C LEU A 84 -4.89 -8.07 3.95
N VAL A 85 -4.27 -6.94 3.64
CA VAL A 85 -4.75 -5.63 4.06
C VAL A 85 -4.69 -4.65 2.90
N GLN A 86 -5.76 -3.89 2.74
CA GLN A 86 -5.75 -2.69 1.90
C GLN A 86 -5.54 -1.48 2.79
N PHE A 87 -4.54 -0.67 2.47
CA PHE A 87 -4.37 0.66 3.04
C PHE A 87 -4.83 1.71 2.04
N ILE A 88 -5.43 2.77 2.57
CA ILE A 88 -5.62 4.03 1.85
C ILE A 88 -4.72 5.06 2.50
N GLY A 89 -3.81 5.65 1.74
CA GLY A 89 -2.77 6.50 2.31
C GLY A 89 -1.96 7.25 1.29
N SER A 90 -1.10 8.15 1.76
CA SER A 90 -0.19 8.94 0.92
C SER A 90 1.09 8.16 0.66
N LEU A 91 1.36 7.90 -0.63
CA LEU A 91 2.55 7.24 -1.11
C LEU A 91 3.71 8.25 -1.14
N LEU A 92 4.86 7.81 -0.64
CA LEU A 92 6.08 8.57 -0.48
C LEU A 92 7.25 7.71 -0.95
N LEU A 93 8.32 8.35 -1.44
CA LEU A 93 9.59 7.67 -1.65
C LEU A 93 10.33 7.59 -0.32
N SER A 94 10.95 6.43 -0.04
CA SER A 94 11.85 6.31 1.10
C SER A 94 13.05 7.25 0.91
N PRO A 95 13.42 8.06 1.91
CA PRO A 95 14.56 8.97 1.80
C PRO A 95 15.91 8.21 1.69
N ASP A 96 15.98 7.01 2.25
CA ASP A 96 17.23 6.26 2.41
C ASP A 96 17.50 5.24 1.28
N SER A 97 16.49 4.90 0.48
CA SER A 97 16.59 3.92 -0.61
C SER A 97 15.97 4.47 -1.90
N LYS A 98 16.76 4.48 -2.97
CA LYS A 98 16.33 4.99 -4.29
C LYS A 98 15.14 4.23 -4.90
N LYS A 99 14.74 3.07 -4.37
CA LYS A 99 13.66 2.24 -4.92
C LYS A 99 12.72 1.60 -3.89
N ASN A 100 12.64 2.15 -2.68
CA ASN A 100 11.66 1.69 -1.70
C ASN A 100 10.53 2.70 -1.54
N TRP A 101 9.31 2.19 -1.43
CA TRP A 101 8.11 2.98 -1.18
C TRP A 101 7.80 3.01 0.30
N HIS A 102 7.34 4.16 0.77
CA HIS A 102 6.71 4.33 2.07
C HIS A 102 5.25 4.74 1.84
N LEU A 103 4.34 4.29 2.69
CA LEU A 103 2.94 4.68 2.65
C LEU A 103 2.52 5.21 4.02
N ARG A 104 2.07 6.46 4.11
CA ARG A 104 1.42 6.96 5.32
C ARG A 104 -0.07 6.62 5.28
N ALA A 105 -0.49 5.64 6.06
CA ALA A 105 -1.86 5.15 6.06
C ALA A 105 -2.83 6.11 6.78
N LEU A 106 -3.97 6.36 6.14
CA LEU A 106 -5.08 7.13 6.70
C LEU A 106 -6.23 6.23 7.15
N THR A 107 -6.43 5.11 6.45
CA THR A 107 -7.37 4.06 6.84
C THR A 107 -6.90 2.71 6.31
N HIS A 108 -7.50 1.64 6.82
CA HIS A 108 -7.20 0.26 6.43
C HIS A 108 -8.47 -0.56 6.34
N THR A 109 -8.40 -1.67 5.63
CA THR A 109 -9.44 -2.72 5.63
C THR A 109 -8.75 -4.06 5.44
N PHE A 110 -9.04 -5.03 6.30
CA PHE A 110 -8.60 -6.41 6.07
C PHE A 110 -9.38 -7.01 4.92
N MET A 111 -8.66 -7.58 3.96
CA MET A 111 -9.18 -8.11 2.70
C MET A 111 -8.96 -9.63 2.59
N ASP A 112 -8.87 -10.31 3.74
CA ASP A 112 -8.64 -11.75 3.81
C ASP A 112 -9.69 -12.50 2.96
N GLY A 113 -9.23 -13.41 2.09
CA GLY A 113 -10.09 -14.19 1.20
C GLY A 113 -10.53 -13.49 -0.09
N VAL A 114 -10.07 -12.26 -0.37
CA VAL A 114 -10.34 -11.61 -1.66
C VAL A 114 -9.71 -12.40 -2.82
N ASP A 115 -10.44 -12.56 -3.92
CA ASP A 115 -9.89 -13.12 -5.16
C ASP A 115 -9.03 -12.07 -5.87
N MET A 116 -7.74 -12.35 -5.99
CA MET A 116 -6.76 -11.41 -6.56
C MET A 116 -7.02 -11.09 -8.04
N ARG A 117 -7.67 -11.98 -8.79
CA ARG A 117 -8.05 -11.73 -10.19
C ARG A 117 -9.14 -10.65 -10.24
N SER A 118 -10.17 -10.81 -9.42
CA SER A 118 -11.26 -9.84 -9.26
C SER A 118 -10.75 -8.49 -8.77
N TYR A 119 -9.79 -8.48 -7.83
CA TYR A 119 -9.13 -7.25 -7.40
C TYR A 119 -8.41 -6.56 -8.57
N GLY A 120 -7.66 -7.30 -9.37
CA GLY A 120 -7.01 -6.79 -10.58
C GLY A 120 -8.01 -6.21 -11.59
N GLU A 121 -9.17 -6.84 -11.76
CA GLU A 121 -10.26 -6.33 -12.61
C GLU A 121 -10.83 -5.02 -12.11
N VAL A 122 -11.04 -4.85 -10.80
CA VAL A 122 -11.45 -3.57 -10.20
C VAL A 122 -10.42 -2.49 -10.50
N VAL A 123 -9.13 -2.80 -10.36
CA VAL A 123 -8.06 -1.85 -10.69
C VAL A 123 -8.12 -1.44 -12.17
N ARG A 124 -8.34 -2.40 -13.08
CA ARG A 124 -8.45 -2.16 -14.52
C ARG A 124 -9.65 -1.27 -14.86
N ILE A 125 -10.82 -1.58 -14.33
CA ILE A 125 -12.07 -0.83 -14.57
C ILE A 125 -11.98 0.59 -14.01
N THR A 126 -11.29 0.77 -12.88
CA THR A 126 -11.19 2.08 -12.22
C THR A 126 -10.08 2.97 -12.78
N ARG A 127 -9.16 2.42 -13.60
CA ARG A 127 -8.01 3.14 -14.16
C ARG A 127 -8.36 4.40 -14.97
N PRO A 128 -9.39 4.40 -15.84
CA PRO A 128 -9.73 5.59 -16.62
C PRO A 128 -10.13 6.78 -15.75
N TYR A 129 -10.76 6.53 -14.60
CA TYR A 129 -11.13 7.58 -13.65
C TYR A 129 -9.91 8.17 -12.94
N ALA A 130 -8.86 7.37 -12.73
CA ALA A 130 -7.57 7.86 -12.25
C ALA A 130 -6.90 8.77 -13.30
N GLN A 131 -6.87 8.35 -14.56
CA GLN A 131 -6.29 9.15 -15.65
C GLN A 131 -7.00 10.50 -15.83
N ALA A 132 -8.32 10.53 -15.64
CA ALA A 132 -9.12 11.75 -15.72
C ALA A 132 -8.76 12.81 -14.66
N ILE A 133 -8.08 12.42 -13.57
CA ILE A 133 -7.56 13.33 -12.55
C ILE A 133 -6.02 13.53 -12.64
N ASN A 134 -5.47 13.30 -13.84
CA ASN A 134 -4.05 13.38 -14.16
C ASN A 134 -3.18 12.36 -13.42
N PHE A 135 -3.71 11.18 -13.10
CA PHE A 135 -2.89 10.04 -12.72
C PHE A 135 -2.19 9.43 -13.94
#